data_AF-A0A3D5J4U7-F1
#
_entry.id   AF-A0A3D5J4U7-F1
#
_cell.length_a   1.000
_cell.length_b   1.000
_cell.length_c   1.000
_cell.angle_alpha   90.00
_cell.angle_beta   90.00
_cell.angle_gamma   90.00
#
_symmetry.space_group_name_H-M   'P 1'
#
loop_
_entity.id
_entity.type
_entity.pdbx_description
1 polymer ?
#
loop_
_entity_poly.entity_id
_entity_poly.type
_entity_poly.pdbx_seq_one_letter_code
_entity_poly.pdbx_strand_id
1 'polypeptide(L)'
;MKRIVLILACICTLSGCSIDDDGSSLSLSLAEITDAQLPDYFETGEIYNFPINYMPANGCEQFYGFDINREINGNVRDIYVFAVTARYLDRTDCDEATEQERTLKDIVITGNENTEYIFHFWIGEENEEAKYLDITVPVGKPEENEEPTQE
;
A
#
# COMPACT_ATOMS: atom_id res chain seq x y z
N MET A 1 28.66 -20.42 62.16
CA MET A 1 28.24 -19.11 62.73
C MET A 1 29.31 -18.12 62.33
N LYS A 2 29.15 -17.01 61.60
CA LYS A 2 28.01 -16.11 61.33
C LYS A 2 27.97 -15.85 59.81
N ARG A 3 26.78 -15.90 59.23
CA ARG A 3 26.50 -15.55 57.83
C ARG A 3 26.49 -14.02 57.75
N ILE A 4 27.45 -13.42 57.04
CA ILE A 4 27.38 -12.00 56.70
C ILE A 4 26.31 -11.90 55.61
N VAL A 5 25.11 -11.58 56.07
CA VAL A 5 23.96 -11.21 55.25
C VAL A 5 24.37 -9.95 54.50
N LEU A 6 24.72 -10.09 53.23
CA LEU A 6 24.74 -8.99 52.27
C LEU A 6 23.29 -8.53 52.15
N ILE A 7 22.96 -7.51 52.94
CA ILE A 7 21.67 -6.84 52.93
C ILE A 7 21.50 -6.25 51.54
N LEU A 8 20.59 -6.87 50.82
CA LEU A 8 20.04 -6.51 49.52
C LEU A 8 19.33 -5.16 49.65
N ALA A 9 20.10 -4.06 49.72
CA ALA A 9 19.60 -2.71 49.59
C ALA A 9 19.52 -2.34 48.09
N CYS A 10 18.64 -3.04 47.38
CA CYS A 10 18.14 -2.65 46.07
C CYS A 10 16.62 -2.74 46.12
N ILE A 11 16.03 -1.95 47.02
CA ILE A 11 14.64 -1.51 46.84
C ILE A 11 14.72 -0.45 45.76
N CYS A 12 14.86 -0.89 44.51
CA CYS A 12 14.41 -0.10 43.39
C CYS A 12 12.90 -0.01 43.57
N THR A 13 12.44 1.12 44.11
CA THR A 13 11.06 1.54 43.99
C THR A 13 10.78 1.64 42.50
N LEU A 14 10.24 0.56 41.94
CA LEU A 14 9.50 0.55 40.70
C LEU A 14 8.29 1.45 40.94
N SER A 15 8.51 2.76 40.83
CA SER A 15 7.46 3.72 40.55
C SER A 15 6.98 3.32 39.17
N GLY A 16 6.01 2.41 39.11
CA GLY A 16 5.33 2.08 37.87
C GLY A 16 4.81 3.39 37.30
N CYS A 17 5.32 3.79 36.14
CA CYS A 17 4.56 4.71 35.32
C CYS A 17 3.27 3.97 34.99
N SER A 18 2.17 4.32 35.67
CA SER A 18 0.86 4.17 35.09
C SER A 18 0.87 5.09 33.88
N ILE A 19 1.16 4.53 32.71
CA ILE A 19 0.69 5.15 31.48
C ILE A 19 -0.81 4.93 31.52
N ASP A 20 -1.52 5.92 32.05
CA ASP A 20 -2.91 6.13 31.66
C ASP A 20 -2.83 6.40 30.16
N ASP A 21 -3.13 5.36 29.37
CA ASP A 21 -3.11 5.40 27.92
C ASP A 21 -4.36 6.15 27.45
N ASP A 22 -4.42 7.46 27.73
CA ASP A 22 -5.40 8.40 27.19
C ASP A 22 -5.14 8.70 25.69
N GLY A 23 -4.30 7.90 25.04
CA GLY A 23 -4.06 7.95 23.61
C GLY A 23 -5.22 7.31 22.85
N SER A 24 -5.90 8.09 22.00
CA SER A 24 -6.86 7.52 21.06
C SER A 24 -6.18 6.47 20.18
N SER A 25 -6.68 5.24 20.23
CA SER A 25 -6.07 4.11 19.52
C SER A 25 -6.37 4.20 18.02
N LEU A 26 -5.31 4.17 17.21
CA LEU A 26 -5.39 4.22 15.75
C LEU A 26 -5.46 2.80 15.17
N SER A 27 -6.39 2.55 14.26
CA SER A 27 -6.50 1.32 13.47
C SER A 27 -6.14 1.61 12.02
N LEU A 28 -5.31 0.74 11.43
CA LEU A 28 -5.02 0.76 10.00
C LEU A 28 -5.81 -0.35 9.30
N SER A 29 -6.34 -0.04 8.13
CA SER A 29 -7.12 -0.95 7.28
C SER A 29 -6.65 -0.81 5.84
N LEU A 30 -6.95 -1.81 5.01
CA LEU A 30 -6.85 -1.69 3.56
C LEU A 30 -8.19 -1.25 2.98
N ALA A 31 -8.13 -0.37 1.98
CA ALA A 31 -9.27 0.06 1.20
C ALA A 31 -9.19 -0.52 -0.22
N GLU A 32 -10.35 -0.90 -0.76
CA GLU A 32 -10.47 -1.44 -2.11
C GLU A 32 -10.04 -0.38 -3.13
N ILE A 33 -9.09 -0.71 -4.00
CA ILE A 33 -8.76 0.12 -5.16
C ILE A 33 -9.74 -0.18 -6.28
N THR A 34 -10.49 0.83 -6.73
CA THR A 34 -11.57 0.66 -7.71
C THR A 34 -11.13 0.97 -9.14
N ASP A 35 -10.14 1.85 -9.30
CA ASP A 35 -9.61 2.25 -10.61
C ASP A 35 -8.18 2.82 -10.48
N ALA A 36 -7.39 2.68 -11.54
CA ALA A 36 -6.05 3.26 -11.62
C ALA A 36 -5.74 3.70 -13.07
N GLN A 37 -5.32 4.95 -13.22
CA GLN A 37 -5.01 5.54 -14.52
C GLN A 37 -3.51 5.46 -14.82
N LEU A 38 -3.14 4.51 -15.68
CA LEU A 38 -1.77 4.27 -16.13
C LEU A 38 -1.62 4.60 -17.63
N PRO A 39 -0.41 4.96 -18.11
CA PRO A 39 -0.17 5.16 -19.53
C PRO A 39 -0.13 3.83 -20.29
N ASP A 40 -0.28 3.89 -21.61
CA ASP A 40 -0.24 2.72 -22.49
C ASP A 40 1.17 2.07 -22.56
N TYR A 41 2.22 2.86 -22.31
CA TYR A 41 3.60 2.39 -22.26
C TYR A 41 4.45 3.31 -21.37
N PHE A 42 5.58 2.78 -20.91
CA PHE A 42 6.58 3.55 -20.17
C PHE A 42 7.83 3.85 -21.00
N GLU A 43 8.50 4.94 -20.63
CA GLU A 43 9.84 5.28 -21.09
C GLU A 43 10.87 4.96 -20.00
N THR A 44 11.99 4.35 -20.39
CA THR A 44 13.07 4.01 -19.46
C THR A 44 13.66 5.25 -18.81
N GLY A 45 13.73 5.27 -17.48
CA GLY A 45 14.32 6.34 -16.69
C GLY A 45 13.33 7.43 -16.27
N GLU A 46 12.11 7.42 -16.82
CA GLU A 46 11.08 8.40 -16.49
C GLU A 46 10.38 8.09 -15.15
N ILE A 47 9.80 9.14 -14.57
CA ILE A 47 9.09 9.10 -13.29
C ILE A 47 7.61 9.38 -13.54
N TYR A 48 6.76 8.47 -13.10
CA TYR A 48 5.32 8.55 -13.29
C TYR A 48 4.56 8.77 -11.98
N ASN A 49 3.41 9.42 -12.11
CA ASN A 49 2.43 9.61 -11.05
C ASN A 49 1.09 9.07 -11.55
N PHE A 50 0.42 8.24 -10.77
CA PHE A 50 -0.82 7.58 -11.17
C PHE A 50 -1.98 8.04 -10.27
N PRO A 51 -3.04 8.65 -10.83
CA PRO A 51 -4.32 8.78 -10.14
C PRO A 51 -4.89 7.39 -9.84
N ILE A 52 -5.25 7.16 -8.58
CA ILE A 52 -5.86 5.92 -8.10
C ILE A 52 -7.14 6.28 -7.34
N ASN A 53 -8.24 5.63 -7.71
CA ASN A 53 -9.49 5.69 -6.97
C ASN A 53 -9.56 4.51 -6.01
N TYR A 54 -10.04 4.78 -4.80
CA TYR A 54 -10.26 3.76 -3.79
C TYR A 54 -11.51 4.05 -2.97
N MET A 55 -12.09 2.99 -2.41
CA MET A 55 -13.28 3.04 -1.58
C MET A 55 -12.92 2.75 -0.11
N PRO A 56 -12.94 3.75 0.78
CA PRO A 56 -12.82 3.51 2.21
C PRO A 56 -13.99 2.66 2.73
N ALA A 57 -13.78 1.89 3.81
CA ALA A 57 -14.84 1.05 4.37
C ALA A 57 -16.01 1.86 4.99
N ASN A 58 -15.74 3.07 5.48
CA ASN A 58 -16.74 4.02 6.00
C ASN A 58 -16.16 5.44 6.05
N GLY A 59 -16.98 6.45 6.34
CA GLY A 59 -16.61 7.87 6.36
C GLY A 59 -15.62 8.28 7.46
N CYS A 60 -15.28 7.41 8.41
CA CYS A 60 -14.23 7.69 9.40
C CYS A 60 -12.83 7.32 8.92
N GLU A 61 -12.71 6.44 7.93
CA GLU A 61 -11.44 6.00 7.34
C GLU A 61 -10.82 7.17 6.56
N GLN A 62 -9.61 7.58 6.95
CA GLN A 62 -8.85 8.63 6.29
C GLN A 62 -7.67 8.02 5.53
N PHE A 63 -7.32 8.60 4.38
CA PHE A 63 -6.13 8.16 3.64
C PHE A 63 -4.89 8.25 4.51
N TYR A 64 -4.19 7.14 4.68
CA TYR A 64 -2.93 7.07 5.42
C TYR A 64 -1.72 7.06 4.47
N GLY A 65 -1.82 6.31 3.37
CA GLY A 65 -0.78 6.22 2.36
C GLY A 65 -1.00 5.06 1.40
N PHE A 66 -0.08 4.93 0.45
CA PHE A 66 0.05 3.70 -0.34
C PHE A 66 1.18 2.86 0.24
N ASP A 67 0.95 1.56 0.38
CA ASP A 67 2.00 0.57 0.61
C ASP A 67 2.31 -0.17 -0.69
N ILE A 68 3.59 -0.41 -0.97
CA ILE A 68 4.06 -0.88 -2.27
C ILE A 68 5.08 -2.00 -2.08
N ASN A 69 4.77 -3.18 -2.62
CA ASN A 69 5.71 -4.29 -2.71
C ASN A 69 6.13 -4.51 -4.16
N ARG A 70 7.41 -4.85 -4.36
CA ARG A 70 7.99 -5.01 -5.70
C ARG A 70 8.68 -6.36 -5.82
N GLU A 71 8.41 -7.07 -6.90
CA GLU A 71 9.09 -8.31 -7.24
C GLU A 71 9.67 -8.23 -8.66
N ILE A 72 10.75 -8.98 -8.88
CA ILE A 72 11.46 -9.00 -10.16
C ILE A 72 11.58 -10.44 -10.63
N ASN A 73 10.97 -10.74 -11.77
CA ASN A 73 11.05 -12.06 -12.40
C ASN A 73 11.49 -11.92 -13.87
N GLY A 74 12.81 -12.02 -14.09
CA GLY A 74 13.39 -11.86 -15.43
C GLY A 74 13.13 -10.46 -15.99
N ASN A 75 12.30 -10.36 -17.04
CA ASN A 75 11.89 -9.10 -17.68
C ASN A 75 10.54 -8.58 -17.17
N VAL A 76 9.92 -9.23 -16.19
CA VAL A 76 8.69 -8.77 -15.54
C VAL A 76 9.03 -8.03 -14.25
N ARG A 77 8.28 -6.95 -13.96
CA ARG A 77 8.35 -6.14 -12.75
C ARG A 77 6.96 -6.10 -12.12
N ASP A 78 6.73 -6.93 -11.13
CA ASP A 78 5.47 -6.97 -10.40
C ASP A 78 5.47 -5.87 -9.33
N ILE A 79 4.41 -5.06 -9.30
CA ILE A 79 4.21 -3.97 -8.35
C ILE A 79 2.86 -4.14 -7.68
N TYR A 80 2.87 -4.58 -6.43
CA TYR A 80 1.67 -4.69 -5.62
C TYR A 80 1.41 -3.37 -4.92
N VAL A 81 0.21 -2.83 -5.05
CA VAL A 81 -0.19 -1.52 -4.51
C VAL A 81 -1.40 -1.70 -3.60
N PHE A 82 -1.28 -1.15 -2.39
CA PHE A 82 -2.32 -1.19 -1.36
C PHE A 82 -2.67 0.22 -0.91
N ALA A 83 -3.95 0.58 -0.92
CA ALA A 83 -4.43 1.81 -0.32
C ALA A 83 -4.66 1.60 1.17
N VAL A 84 -3.86 2.25 2.01
CA VAL A 84 -3.96 2.15 3.47
C VAL A 84 -4.78 3.32 3.99
N THR A 85 -5.77 3.01 4.82
CA THR A 85 -6.58 3.98 5.53
C THR A 85 -6.40 3.84 7.03
N ALA A 86 -6.68 4.92 7.76
CA ALA A 86 -6.58 4.98 9.20
C ALA A 86 -7.85 5.56 9.81
N ARG A 87 -8.25 5.03 10.96
CA ARG A 87 -9.33 5.58 11.79
C ARG A 87 -8.99 5.49 13.27
N TYR A 88 -9.55 6.40 14.06
CA TYR A 88 -9.51 6.29 15.51
C TYR A 88 -10.59 5.30 15.99
N LEU A 89 -10.26 4.45 16.96
CA LEU A 89 -11.14 3.39 17.46
C LEU A 89 -12.26 3.91 18.36
N ASP A 90 -12.06 5.06 19.00
CA ASP A 90 -13.07 5.74 19.82
C ASP A 90 -14.19 6.39 18.98
N ARG A 91 -13.92 6.65 17.70
CA ARG A 91 -14.90 7.17 16.74
C ARG A 91 -15.74 6.03 16.18
N THR A 92 -16.99 5.96 16.65
CA THR A 92 -17.96 4.90 16.28
C THR A 92 -19.10 5.40 15.40
N ASP A 93 -19.37 6.71 15.39
CA ASP A 93 -20.38 7.34 14.55
C ASP A 93 -19.75 7.75 13.21
N CYS A 94 -19.87 6.86 12.22
CA CYS A 94 -19.25 6.98 10.91
C CYS A 94 -20.33 7.01 9.83
N ASP A 95 -20.29 8.04 8.99
CA ASP A 95 -21.15 8.13 7.80
C ASP A 95 -20.76 7.07 6.75
N GLU A 96 -21.57 6.94 5.70
CA GLU A 96 -21.19 6.14 4.53
C GLU A 96 -19.93 6.71 3.87
N ALA A 97 -19.07 5.82 3.38
CA ALA A 97 -17.91 6.23 2.59
C ALA A 97 -18.35 6.67 1.19
N THR A 98 -17.54 7.55 0.61
CA THR A 98 -17.56 7.85 -0.81
C THR A 98 -16.21 7.51 -1.40
N GLU A 99 -16.18 7.21 -2.70
CA GLU A 99 -14.95 7.01 -3.44
C GLU A 99 -14.04 8.24 -3.32
N GLN A 100 -12.73 8.00 -3.21
CA GLN A 100 -11.72 9.04 -3.11
C GLN A 100 -10.60 8.79 -4.11
N GLU A 101 -10.06 9.88 -4.65
CA GLU A 101 -8.88 9.84 -5.53
C GLU A 101 -7.62 10.24 -4.77
N ARG A 102 -6.54 9.48 -4.92
CA ARG A 102 -5.19 9.84 -4.47
C ARG A 102 -4.16 9.49 -5.54
N THR A 103 -3.10 10.28 -5.60
CA THR A 103 -2.02 10.06 -6.56
C THR A 103 -0.92 9.20 -5.95
N LEU A 104 -0.65 8.04 -6.55
CA LEU A 104 0.57 7.28 -6.31
C LEU A 104 1.73 8.00 -7.01
N LYS A 105 2.72 8.44 -6.25
CA LYS A 105 3.77 9.33 -6.76
C LYS A 105 5.12 8.66 -6.93
N ASP A 106 5.94 9.28 -7.79
CA ASP A 106 7.37 9.03 -7.91
C ASP A 106 7.73 7.57 -8.27
N ILE A 107 6.93 6.96 -9.16
CA ILE A 107 7.20 5.62 -9.66
C ILE A 107 8.26 5.71 -10.76
N VAL A 108 9.47 5.27 -10.43
CA VAL A 108 10.63 5.27 -11.34
C VAL A 108 10.63 4.00 -12.18
N ILE A 109 10.67 4.16 -13.50
CA ILE A 109 10.77 3.05 -14.45
C ILE A 109 12.24 2.80 -14.77
N THR A 110 12.75 1.64 -14.38
CA THR A 110 14.16 1.25 -14.55
C THR A 110 14.34 0.10 -15.55
N GLY A 111 13.25 -0.52 -16.00
CA GLY A 111 13.24 -1.49 -17.08
C GLY A 111 13.72 -0.92 -18.41
N ASN A 112 14.32 -1.76 -19.24
CA ASN A 112 14.68 -1.46 -20.62
C ASN A 112 13.57 -1.89 -21.59
N GLU A 113 13.77 -1.64 -22.89
CA GLU A 113 12.90 -2.17 -23.96
C GLU A 113 12.70 -3.68 -23.77
N ASN A 114 11.44 -4.14 -23.85
CA ASN A 114 10.96 -5.50 -23.53
C ASN A 114 10.79 -5.84 -22.03
N THR A 115 10.93 -4.87 -21.12
CA THR A 115 10.48 -5.04 -19.73
C THR A 115 8.97 -4.79 -19.65
N GLU A 116 8.25 -5.65 -18.93
CA GLU A 116 6.84 -5.47 -18.63
C GLU A 116 6.66 -5.14 -17.14
N TYR A 117 5.87 -4.11 -16.85
CA TYR A 117 5.44 -3.79 -15.50
C TYR A 117 4.02 -4.30 -15.31
N ILE A 118 3.80 -5.11 -14.29
CA ILE A 118 2.47 -5.59 -13.91
C ILE A 118 2.13 -4.94 -12.58
N PHE A 119 1.13 -4.07 -12.57
CA PHE A 119 0.61 -3.48 -11.35
C PHE A 119 -0.56 -4.34 -10.84
N HIS A 120 -0.44 -4.78 -9.59
CA HIS A 120 -1.46 -5.52 -8.87
C HIS A 120 -2.10 -4.61 -7.83
N PHE A 121 -3.22 -3.98 -8.16
CA PHE A 121 -3.94 -3.10 -7.25
C PHE A 121 -4.88 -3.92 -6.37
N TRP A 122 -4.70 -3.90 -5.05
CA TRP A 122 -5.52 -4.70 -4.15
C TRP A 122 -6.98 -4.26 -4.17
N ILE A 123 -7.89 -5.20 -4.43
CA ILE A 123 -9.34 -4.95 -4.50
C ILE A 123 -10.13 -5.69 -3.42
N GLY A 124 -9.46 -6.45 -2.56
CA GLY A 124 -10.13 -7.22 -1.52
C GLY A 124 -9.48 -8.58 -1.26
N GLU A 125 -10.17 -9.35 -0.43
CA GLU A 125 -9.84 -10.73 -0.12
C GLU A 125 -11.10 -11.59 -0.27
N GLU A 126 -10.97 -12.73 -0.92
CA GLU A 126 -12.04 -13.72 -1.05
C GLU A 126 -11.51 -15.08 -0.64
N ASN A 127 -12.14 -15.73 0.34
CA ASN A 127 -11.72 -17.03 0.89
C ASN A 127 -10.24 -17.06 1.35
N GLU A 128 -9.78 -16.03 2.05
CA GLU A 128 -8.39 -15.89 2.51
C GLU A 128 -7.36 -15.67 1.38
N GLU A 129 -7.82 -15.42 0.15
CA GLU A 129 -6.96 -15.10 -0.99
C GLU A 129 -7.12 -13.63 -1.39
N ALA A 130 -6.02 -12.90 -1.43
CA ALA A 130 -5.99 -11.54 -1.95
C ALA A 130 -6.37 -11.52 -3.44
N LYS A 131 -7.20 -10.54 -3.82
CA LYS A 131 -7.61 -10.29 -5.21
C LYS A 131 -7.06 -8.94 -5.66
N TYR A 132 -6.75 -8.87 -6.96
CA TYR A 132 -6.10 -7.71 -7.56
C TYR A 132 -6.77 -7.30 -8.87
N LEU A 133 -6.77 -6.00 -9.13
CA LEU A 133 -6.94 -5.40 -10.45
C LEU A 133 -5.55 -5.34 -11.09
N ASP A 134 -5.35 -6.13 -12.14
CA ASP A 134 -4.05 -6.25 -12.81
C ASP A 134 -4.00 -5.36 -14.05
N ILE A 135 -2.97 -4.50 -14.13
CA ILE A 135 -2.70 -3.65 -15.30
C ILE A 135 -1.26 -3.87 -15.75
N THR A 136 -1.08 -4.35 -16.98
CA THR A 136 0.23 -4.54 -17.60
C THR A 136 0.59 -3.35 -18.48
N VAL A 137 1.77 -2.77 -18.26
CA VAL A 137 2.31 -1.66 -19.03
C VAL A 137 3.71 -2.01 -19.54
N PRO A 138 3.92 -2.10 -20.86
CA PRO A 138 5.23 -2.38 -21.43
C PRO A 138 6.16 -1.17 -21.36
N VAL A 139 7.47 -1.42 -21.33
CA VAL A 139 8.49 -0.39 -21.58
C VAL A 139 8.78 -0.32 -23.07
N GLY A 140 8.60 0.87 -23.65
CA GLY A 140 8.65 1.11 -25.08
C GLY A 140 7.27 0.99 -25.72
N LYS A 141 7.05 1.75 -26.80
CA LYS A 141 5.78 1.71 -27.53
C LYS A 141 5.62 0.32 -28.17
N PRO A 142 4.49 -0.38 -27.95
CA PRO A 142 4.24 -1.63 -28.65
C PRO A 142 4.21 -1.40 -30.16
N GLU A 143 4.88 -2.25 -30.92
CA GLU A 143 4.81 -2.20 -32.39
C GLU A 143 3.37 -2.56 -32.78
N GLU A 144 2.61 -1.59 -33.28
CA GLU A 144 1.35 -1.86 -33.98
C GLU A 144 1.70 -2.74 -35.17
N ASN A 145 1.32 -4.01 -35.13
CA ASN A 145 1.39 -4.87 -36.31
C ASN A 145 0.52 -4.21 -37.39
N GLU A 146 1.15 -3.59 -38.39
CA GLU A 146 0.47 -3.11 -39.58
C GLU A 146 -0.30 -4.28 -40.19
N GLU A 147 -1.63 -4.25 -40.04
CA GLU A 147 -2.52 -5.19 -40.69
C GLU A 147 -2.26 -5.08 -42.20
N PRO A 148 -1.89 -6.16 -42.91
CA PRO A 148 -1.53 -6.06 -44.30
C PRO A 148 -2.75 -5.59 -45.08
N THR A 149 -2.67 -4.37 -45.60
CA THR A 149 -3.69 -3.80 -46.48
C THR A 149 -3.73 -4.69 -47.73
N GLN A 150 -4.76 -5.54 -47.85
CA GLN A 150 -4.97 -6.31 -49.07
C GLN A 150 -5.48 -5.36 -50.15
N GLU A 151 -4.64 -5.05 -51.13
CA GLU A 151 -5.03 -4.47 -52.43
C GLU A 151 -5.73 -5.50 -53.32
#